data_AF-S4Y7P3-F1
#
_entry.id   AF-S4Y7P3-F1
#
_cell.length_a   1.000
_cell.length_b   1.000
_cell.length_c   1.000
_cell.angle_alpha   90.00
_cell.angle_beta   90.00
_cell.angle_gamma   90.00
#
_symmetry.space_group_name_H-M   'P 1'
#
loop_
_entity.id
_entity.type
_entity.pdbx_description
1 polymer ?
#
loop_
_entity_poly.entity_id
_entity_poly.type
_entity_poly.pdbx_seq_one_letter_code
_entity_poly.pdbx_strand_id
1 'polypeptide(L)'
;MRSVLRWLAGGALLGVCALAAAGGCGGGGEYDCAEDLVCEIFNDDGTSNGHCWGRCVPDPPKPFFPPELVWTGPDLLAPSCDDLVWAVPGTTDEVVRLAPGPAAFRGWAPPSGELACPTCACTPPSCALPSEVTASAPLYTCGEGPEETRTPFAPPPDWDGACVSPGWVGPEQLGSFAIGPTRQLPCTPVVEEAPVPRDAPAVEVAVACKSSVVASLCKMPRQLCMIYQQQDHLPEGWRHCVRADGKDIPCEAPAAPGSPWPTYSEKLGVFYTAVNDSRECMPCSCKPPEMSQCEAAVSAYRDSACSEWLVGISVPREGVCVDPASDAAIGSLSATWIVNVPGTCTPEGGTPVGEPGEGAATICCLPRER
;
A
#
# COMPACT_ATOMS: atom_id res chain seq x y z
N MET A 1 -54.46 16.43 -94.34
CA MET A 1 -53.56 16.72 -95.49
C MET A 1 -52.52 17.70 -94.98
N ARG A 2 -51.32 17.23 -94.65
CA ARG A 2 -50.09 17.34 -95.46
C ARG A 2 -49.65 18.80 -95.73
N SER A 3 -48.48 19.15 -95.16
CA SER A 3 -47.41 19.96 -95.77
C SER A 3 -47.61 21.50 -95.75
N VAL A 4 -46.64 22.41 -95.55
CA VAL A 4 -45.15 22.38 -95.55
C VAL A 4 -44.56 23.78 -95.15
N LEU A 5 -43.32 23.79 -94.60
CA LEU A 5 -42.21 24.82 -94.55
C LEU A 5 -42.38 26.20 -93.86
N ARG A 6 -41.58 26.48 -92.80
CA ARG A 6 -40.23 27.16 -92.68
C ARG A 6 -40.30 28.71 -92.71
N TRP A 7 -39.64 29.50 -91.86
CA TRP A 7 -38.19 29.61 -91.52
C TRP A 7 -37.96 30.40 -90.19
N LEU A 8 -36.88 30.05 -89.47
CA LEU A 8 -35.96 30.79 -88.54
C LEU A 8 -36.52 31.82 -87.53
N ALA A 9 -36.05 31.96 -86.27
CA ALA A 9 -34.67 32.00 -85.78
C ALA A 9 -34.63 31.92 -84.23
N GLY A 10 -33.49 31.47 -83.67
CA GLY A 10 -32.93 32.00 -82.41
C GLY A 10 -33.19 31.22 -81.11
N GLY A 11 -32.12 30.86 -80.41
CA GLY A 11 -32.14 30.76 -78.94
C GLY A 11 -31.71 29.44 -78.29
N ALA A 12 -30.39 29.25 -78.20
CA ALA A 12 -29.61 28.60 -77.12
C ALA A 12 -30.17 27.41 -76.30
N LEU A 13 -29.41 26.30 -76.36
CA LEU A 13 -29.27 25.25 -75.35
C LEU A 13 -28.73 25.80 -74.02
N LEU A 14 -29.12 25.14 -72.92
CA LEU A 14 -28.36 24.76 -71.69
C LEU A 14 -29.42 24.44 -70.60
N GLY A 15 -29.53 23.26 -69.98
CA GLY A 15 -28.52 22.26 -69.67
C GLY A 15 -27.82 22.61 -68.36
N VAL A 16 -28.46 22.39 -67.21
CA VAL A 16 -27.78 22.43 -65.90
C VAL A 16 -28.03 21.11 -65.19
N CYS A 17 -27.11 20.17 -65.42
CA CYS A 17 -26.80 19.09 -64.49
C CYS A 17 -25.76 19.60 -63.48
N ALA A 18 -25.79 18.95 -62.31
CA ALA A 18 -25.05 19.15 -61.08
C ALA A 18 -23.57 19.53 -61.18
N LEU A 19 -23.07 20.21 -60.15
CA LEU A 19 -21.74 19.97 -59.55
C LEU A 19 -21.80 20.30 -58.06
N ALA A 20 -21.85 19.25 -57.22
CA ALA A 20 -21.45 19.33 -55.83
C ALA A 20 -19.92 19.43 -55.80
N ALA A 21 -19.39 20.49 -55.21
CA ALA A 21 -17.96 20.70 -55.08
C ALA A 21 -17.38 19.73 -54.05
N ALA A 22 -16.66 18.71 -54.53
CA ALA A 22 -15.67 18.00 -53.75
C ALA A 22 -14.38 18.84 -53.77
N GLY A 23 -13.96 19.34 -52.62
CA GLY A 23 -12.66 20.01 -52.46
C GLY A 23 -11.53 19.00 -52.49
N GLY A 24 -11.10 18.62 -53.69
CA GLY A 24 -9.87 17.85 -53.91
C GLY A 24 -8.71 18.81 -54.17
N CYS A 25 -7.68 18.75 -53.32
CA CYS A 25 -6.42 19.45 -53.55
C CYS A 25 -5.62 18.68 -54.61
N GLY A 26 -5.63 19.16 -55.85
CA GLY A 26 -4.87 18.56 -56.94
C GLY A 26 -5.29 19.10 -58.31
N GLY A 27 -4.53 20.06 -58.84
CA GLY A 27 -4.72 20.52 -60.21
C GLY A 27 -3.85 21.72 -60.53
N GLY A 28 -2.80 21.50 -61.32
CA GLY A 28 -1.83 22.51 -61.72
C GLY A 28 -2.48 23.74 -62.36
N GLY A 29 -2.20 24.88 -61.75
CA GLY A 29 -2.46 26.21 -62.27
C GLY A 29 -1.46 27.16 -61.65
N GLU A 30 -0.85 27.99 -62.48
CA GLU A 30 0.09 29.03 -62.12
C GLU A 30 -0.64 30.09 -61.27
N TYR A 31 -0.44 30.04 -59.94
CA TYR A 31 -0.95 31.02 -59.00
C TYR A 31 0.16 31.43 -58.03
N ASP A 32 0.20 32.73 -57.75
CA ASP A 32 1.04 33.41 -56.77
C ASP A 32 1.09 32.66 -55.43
N CYS A 33 2.27 32.19 -55.03
CA CYS A 33 2.51 31.60 -53.71
C CYS A 33 2.64 32.69 -52.63
N ALA A 34 1.57 33.45 -52.39
CA ALA A 34 1.56 34.50 -51.37
C ALA A 34 0.42 34.40 -50.35
N GLU A 35 -0.24 33.24 -50.25
CA GLU A 35 -1.00 32.88 -49.06
C GLU A 35 -0.69 31.43 -48.72
N ASP A 36 -0.03 31.24 -47.57
CA ASP A 36 0.13 29.96 -46.89
C ASP A 36 -1.26 29.32 -46.69
N LEU A 37 -1.75 28.56 -47.69
CA LEU A 37 -2.91 27.67 -47.59
C LEU A 37 -2.52 26.49 -46.72
N VAL A 38 -2.38 26.81 -45.45
CA VAL A 38 -2.06 25.93 -44.37
C VAL A 38 -3.37 25.27 -43.97
N CYS A 39 -3.64 24.10 -44.58
CA CYS A 39 -4.84 23.32 -44.29
C CYS A 39 -4.81 22.89 -42.81
N GLU A 40 -5.59 23.57 -41.97
CA GLU A 40 -5.95 23.04 -40.66
C GLU A 40 -6.74 21.74 -40.86
N ILE A 41 -6.33 20.69 -40.16
CA ILE A 41 -7.01 19.40 -40.13
C ILE A 41 -8.08 19.52 -39.09
N PHE A 42 -9.32 19.23 -39.49
CA PHE A 42 -10.44 19.15 -38.58
C PHE A 42 -10.68 17.69 -38.21
N ASN A 43 -10.88 17.44 -36.92
CA ASN A 43 -11.37 16.17 -36.39
C ASN A 43 -12.85 16.00 -36.80
N ASP A 44 -13.36 14.77 -36.72
CA ASP A 44 -14.76 14.45 -37.05
C ASP A 44 -15.78 15.15 -36.13
N ASP A 45 -15.34 15.62 -34.96
CA ASP A 45 -16.11 16.44 -34.02
C ASP A 45 -16.17 17.95 -34.39
N GLY A 46 -15.55 18.34 -35.50
CA GLY A 46 -15.50 19.73 -36.00
C GLY A 46 -14.43 20.61 -35.32
N THR A 47 -13.60 20.07 -34.44
CA THR A 47 -12.48 20.79 -33.83
C THR A 47 -11.22 20.77 -34.72
N SER A 48 -10.43 21.83 -34.70
CA SER A 48 -9.17 21.90 -35.46
C SER A 48 -8.02 21.27 -34.65
N ASN A 49 -7.34 20.31 -35.25
CA ASN A 49 -6.14 19.64 -34.73
C ASN A 49 -4.83 20.33 -35.21
N GLY A 50 -4.93 21.54 -35.76
CA GLY A 50 -3.79 22.21 -36.41
C GLY A 50 -3.34 21.45 -37.67
N HIS A 51 -2.03 21.18 -37.80
CA HIS A 51 -1.46 20.36 -38.88
C HIS A 51 -1.20 18.91 -38.48
N CYS A 52 -1.73 18.50 -37.32
CA CYS A 52 -1.54 17.16 -36.81
C CYS A 52 -2.43 16.15 -37.55
N TRP A 53 -1.81 15.30 -38.36
CA TRP A 53 -2.44 14.10 -38.92
C TRP A 53 -2.56 13.01 -37.85
N GLY A 54 -3.23 13.28 -36.74
CA GLY A 54 -3.19 12.43 -35.55
C GLY A 54 -4.06 12.97 -34.42
N ARG A 55 -3.61 12.86 -33.16
CA ARG A 55 -4.27 13.51 -32.02
C ARG A 55 -3.29 14.44 -31.31
N CYS A 56 -3.69 15.69 -31.10
CA CYS A 56 -2.97 16.59 -30.20
C CYS A 56 -3.28 16.25 -28.75
N VAL A 57 -2.23 15.93 -27.99
CA VAL A 57 -2.32 15.63 -26.54
C VAL A 57 -1.47 16.62 -25.74
N PRO A 58 -1.76 16.84 -24.45
CA PRO A 58 -0.91 17.68 -23.61
C PRO A 58 0.53 17.15 -23.55
N ASP A 59 1.50 18.05 -23.54
CA ASP A 59 2.90 17.75 -23.22
C ASP A 59 3.00 17.35 -21.73
N PRO A 60 3.42 16.11 -21.41
CA PRO A 60 3.45 15.62 -20.04
C PRO A 60 4.32 16.49 -19.13
N PRO A 61 3.90 16.75 -17.88
CA PRO A 61 4.81 17.28 -16.88
C PRO A 61 5.91 16.26 -16.56
N LYS A 62 7.10 16.74 -16.20
CA LYS A 62 8.11 15.86 -15.58
C LYS A 62 7.57 15.32 -14.25
N PRO A 63 7.83 14.05 -13.88
CA PRO A 63 8.84 13.14 -14.43
C PRO A 63 8.33 12.19 -15.54
N PHE A 64 7.14 12.43 -16.10
CA PHE A 64 6.57 11.53 -17.09
C PHE A 64 7.35 11.52 -18.40
N PHE A 65 7.44 10.34 -19.02
CA PHE A 65 7.93 10.14 -20.37
C PHE A 65 6.97 10.78 -21.40
N PRO A 66 7.43 11.01 -22.65
CA PRO A 66 6.55 11.41 -23.74
C PRO A 66 5.34 10.47 -23.86
N PRO A 67 4.20 10.96 -24.39
CA PRO A 67 2.98 10.18 -24.41
C PRO A 67 3.13 8.91 -25.26
N GLU A 68 2.53 7.84 -24.76
CA GLU A 68 2.57 6.47 -25.26
C GLU A 68 1.13 5.99 -25.50
N LEU A 69 0.96 5.03 -26.40
CA LEU A 69 -0.28 4.26 -26.46
C LEU A 69 -0.18 3.12 -25.46
N VAL A 70 -1.14 3.02 -24.55
CA VAL A 70 -1.15 1.99 -23.52
C VAL A 70 -2.40 1.13 -23.63
N TRP A 71 -2.20 -0.18 -23.51
CA TRP A 71 -3.24 -1.18 -23.34
C TRP A 71 -3.10 -1.84 -21.97
N THR A 72 -4.21 -2.09 -21.29
CA THR A 72 -4.24 -2.90 -20.06
C THR A 72 -5.27 -4.02 -20.16
N GLY A 73 -4.96 -5.17 -19.57
CA GLY A 73 -5.85 -6.32 -19.54
C GLY A 73 -5.13 -7.62 -19.19
N PRO A 74 -5.79 -8.78 -19.37
CA PRO A 74 -5.22 -10.08 -19.05
C PRO A 74 -3.93 -10.35 -19.84
N ASP A 75 -2.89 -10.88 -19.19
CA ASP A 75 -1.58 -11.16 -19.81
C ASP A 75 -1.68 -12.03 -21.07
N LEU A 76 -2.61 -12.99 -21.09
CA LEU A 76 -2.87 -13.88 -22.23
C LEU A 76 -3.47 -13.18 -23.46
N LEU A 77 -4.07 -12.00 -23.27
CA LEU A 77 -4.69 -11.20 -24.33
C LEU A 77 -3.84 -9.99 -24.71
N ALA A 78 -2.64 -9.85 -24.14
CA ALA A 78 -1.79 -8.70 -24.34
C ALA A 78 -1.39 -8.54 -25.82
N PRO A 79 -1.75 -7.43 -26.48
CA PRO A 79 -1.40 -7.20 -27.87
C PRO A 79 0.09 -6.87 -28.04
N SER A 80 0.62 -7.10 -29.25
CA SER A 80 1.94 -6.58 -29.62
C SER A 80 1.85 -5.14 -30.14
N CYS A 81 2.89 -4.34 -29.92
CA CYS A 81 2.99 -3.01 -30.56
C CYS A 81 3.13 -3.11 -32.08
N ASP A 82 3.64 -4.23 -32.61
CA ASP A 82 3.73 -4.45 -34.06
C ASP A 82 2.35 -4.65 -34.71
N ASP A 83 1.35 -5.10 -33.93
CA ASP A 83 -0.03 -5.28 -34.38
C ASP A 83 -0.83 -3.98 -34.32
N LEU A 84 -0.25 -2.91 -33.77
CA LEU A 84 -0.90 -1.62 -33.61
C LEU A 84 -0.84 -0.84 -34.93
N VAL A 85 -1.75 -1.22 -35.82
CA VAL A 85 -1.87 -0.66 -37.17
C VAL A 85 -3.28 -0.16 -37.44
N TRP A 86 -3.38 0.85 -38.29
CA TRP A 86 -4.64 1.35 -38.83
C TRP A 86 -4.70 1.12 -40.33
N ALA A 87 -5.73 0.42 -40.80
CA ALA A 87 -6.01 0.25 -42.22
C ALA A 87 -6.81 1.46 -42.72
N VAL A 88 -6.27 2.20 -43.70
CA VAL A 88 -6.88 3.45 -44.17
C VAL A 88 -8.15 3.14 -44.96
N PRO A 89 -9.34 3.59 -44.52
CA PRO A 89 -10.59 3.32 -45.22
C PRO A 89 -10.56 3.82 -46.67
N GLY A 90 -11.07 3.02 -47.60
CA GLY A 90 -11.13 3.38 -49.02
C GLY A 90 -9.82 3.15 -49.80
N THR A 91 -8.79 2.60 -49.15
CA THR A 91 -7.57 2.13 -49.79
C THR A 91 -7.50 0.60 -49.74
N THR A 92 -6.90 -0.03 -50.74
CA THR A 92 -6.89 -1.50 -50.82
C THR A 92 -5.79 -2.15 -49.98
N ASP A 93 -4.71 -1.42 -49.67
CA ASP A 93 -3.50 -1.97 -49.03
C ASP A 93 -2.73 -0.94 -48.16
N GLU A 94 -3.31 0.24 -47.87
CA GLU A 94 -2.59 1.23 -47.06
C GLU A 94 -2.78 0.93 -45.56
N VAL A 95 -1.68 0.58 -44.91
CA VAL A 95 -1.62 0.28 -43.49
C VAL A 95 -0.62 1.19 -42.82
N VAL A 96 -1.08 1.96 -41.85
CA VAL A 96 -0.27 2.88 -41.08
C VAL A 96 0.10 2.25 -39.75
N ARG A 97 1.40 2.23 -39.43
CA ARG A 97 1.87 1.81 -38.10
C ARG A 97 1.65 2.95 -37.12
N LEU A 98 0.85 2.71 -36.09
CA LEU A 98 0.57 3.67 -35.04
C LEU A 98 1.72 3.74 -34.02
N ALA A 99 2.46 2.65 -33.83
CA ALA A 99 3.64 2.58 -32.97
C ALA A 99 4.92 2.30 -33.77
N PRO A 100 5.90 3.22 -33.82
CA PRO A 100 7.20 2.95 -34.42
C PRO A 100 8.08 2.12 -33.47
N GLY A 101 8.00 0.80 -33.60
CA GLY A 101 8.93 -0.14 -32.95
C GLY A 101 8.33 -0.88 -31.74
N PRO A 102 9.18 -1.61 -30.99
CA PRO A 102 8.71 -2.49 -29.92
C PRO A 102 8.15 -1.70 -28.74
N ALA A 103 7.48 -2.42 -27.83
CA ALA A 103 6.98 -1.86 -26.58
C ALA A 103 8.08 -1.09 -25.84
N ALA A 104 7.76 0.13 -25.43
CA ALA A 104 8.58 0.91 -24.52
C ALA A 104 8.59 0.29 -23.12
N PHE A 105 7.48 -0.35 -22.76
CA PHE A 105 7.28 -0.96 -21.46
C PHE A 105 6.28 -2.11 -21.56
N ARG A 106 6.57 -3.17 -20.83
CA ARG A 106 5.62 -4.23 -20.49
C ARG A 106 5.77 -4.48 -19.00
N GLY A 107 4.68 -4.32 -18.25
CA GLY A 107 4.71 -4.49 -16.81
C GLY A 107 3.45 -5.15 -16.30
N TRP A 108 3.59 -5.93 -15.25
CA TRP A 108 2.50 -6.70 -14.66
C TRP A 108 1.97 -5.96 -13.45
N ALA A 109 0.65 -6.00 -13.27
CA ALA A 109 0.03 -5.60 -12.03
C ALA A 109 0.56 -6.50 -10.90
N PRO A 110 0.69 -5.99 -9.68
CA PRO A 110 1.05 -6.83 -8.54
C PRO A 110 0.02 -7.95 -8.37
N PRO A 111 0.40 -9.11 -7.80
CA PRO A 111 -0.54 -10.14 -7.43
C PRO A 111 -1.64 -9.52 -6.58
N SER A 112 -2.84 -9.76 -7.03
CA SER A 112 -4.07 -9.18 -6.53
C SER A 112 -4.31 -9.55 -5.08
N GLY A 113 -4.53 -8.49 -4.29
CA GLY A 113 -4.52 -8.53 -2.85
C GLY A 113 -3.55 -7.47 -2.34
N GLU A 114 -4.08 -6.44 -1.69
CA GLU A 114 -3.31 -5.85 -0.60
C GLU A 114 -2.93 -7.00 0.32
N LEU A 115 -1.65 -7.13 0.66
CA LEU A 115 -1.23 -8.12 1.63
C LEU A 115 -1.95 -7.80 2.95
N ALA A 116 -3.02 -8.53 3.23
CA ALA A 116 -3.83 -8.34 4.41
C ALA A 116 -3.12 -9.02 5.58
N CYS A 117 -2.32 -8.25 6.30
CA CYS A 117 -1.63 -8.76 7.48
C CYS A 117 -2.59 -8.91 8.67
N PRO A 118 -2.33 -9.89 9.54
CA PRO A 118 -3.16 -10.10 10.71
C PRO A 118 -3.08 -8.91 11.66
N THR A 119 -4.16 -8.68 12.40
CA THR A 119 -4.15 -7.70 13.47
C THR A 119 -3.44 -8.30 14.68
N CYS A 120 -2.42 -7.61 15.19
CA CYS A 120 -1.70 -8.06 16.38
C CYS A 120 -2.40 -7.56 17.65
N ALA A 121 -2.61 -8.47 18.58
CA ALA A 121 -3.10 -8.19 19.93
C ALA A 121 -2.10 -8.74 20.97
N CYS A 122 -2.29 -8.34 22.23
CA CYS A 122 -1.50 -8.83 23.36
C CYS A 122 -2.43 -9.39 24.43
N THR A 123 -2.02 -10.47 25.08
CA THR A 123 -2.66 -10.90 26.33
C THR A 123 -2.50 -9.82 27.40
N PRO A 124 -3.43 -9.72 28.36
CA PRO A 124 -3.29 -8.78 29.47
C PRO A 124 -2.10 -9.18 30.36
N PRO A 125 -1.28 -8.21 30.81
CA PRO A 125 -0.23 -8.49 31.79
C PRO A 125 -0.83 -8.82 33.15
N SER A 126 -0.03 -9.43 34.03
CA SER A 126 -0.44 -9.72 35.41
C SER A 126 0.69 -9.45 36.41
N CYS A 127 0.33 -9.05 37.63
CA CYS A 127 1.26 -9.02 38.74
C CYS A 127 1.38 -10.43 39.35
N ALA A 128 2.58 -10.80 39.80
CA ALA A 128 2.86 -12.05 40.49
C ALA A 128 3.49 -11.77 41.85
N LEU A 129 3.00 -12.47 42.87
CA LEU A 129 3.51 -12.37 44.24
C LEU A 129 4.97 -12.87 44.32
N PRO A 130 5.70 -12.50 45.38
CA PRO A 130 7.03 -13.05 45.64
C PRO A 130 6.98 -14.57 45.69
N SER A 131 7.79 -15.21 44.85
CA SER A 131 7.94 -16.68 44.82
C SER A 131 9.19 -17.16 45.55
N GLU A 132 9.98 -16.24 46.09
CA GLU A 132 11.24 -16.53 46.76
C GLU A 132 11.19 -15.96 48.17
N VAL A 133 11.36 -16.83 49.16
CA VAL A 133 11.56 -16.42 50.55
C VAL A 133 12.65 -17.31 51.11
N THR A 134 13.65 -16.69 51.75
CA THR A 134 14.82 -17.40 52.25
C THR A 134 15.18 -16.87 53.63
N ALA A 135 15.28 -17.75 54.61
CA ALA A 135 15.80 -17.42 55.94
C ALA A 135 17.32 -17.57 55.96
N SER A 136 18.00 -16.70 56.71
CA SER A 136 19.45 -16.75 56.96
C SER A 136 19.71 -17.03 58.43
N ALA A 137 20.78 -17.74 58.74
CA ALA A 137 21.18 -18.07 60.11
C ALA A 137 21.49 -16.81 60.97
N PRO A 138 21.46 -16.90 62.33
CA PRO A 138 21.59 -15.77 63.28
C PRO A 138 22.80 -14.82 63.17
N LEU A 139 23.81 -15.14 62.36
CA LEU A 139 25.01 -14.31 62.15
C LEU A 139 25.04 -13.60 60.79
N TYR A 140 24.01 -13.79 59.96
CA TYR A 140 23.97 -13.30 58.59
C TYR A 140 22.70 -12.51 58.29
N THR A 141 22.85 -11.46 57.50
CA THR A 141 21.74 -10.61 57.05
C THR A 141 21.40 -10.98 55.61
N CYS A 142 20.17 -11.43 55.36
CA CYS A 142 19.54 -11.57 54.04
C CYS A 142 20.50 -11.79 52.85
N GLY A 143 20.92 -13.04 52.62
CA GLY A 143 21.78 -13.37 51.49
C GLY A 143 23.27 -13.05 51.71
N GLU A 144 23.65 -12.51 52.86
CA GLU A 144 25.04 -12.56 53.33
C GLU A 144 25.40 -13.98 53.80
N GLY A 145 26.68 -14.31 53.70
CA GLY A 145 27.20 -15.62 54.11
C GLY A 145 27.08 -16.75 53.08
N PRO A 146 27.63 -17.93 53.42
CA PRO A 146 27.62 -19.11 52.56
C PRO A 146 26.20 -19.61 52.23
N GLU A 147 26.01 -20.34 51.13
CA GLU A 147 24.67 -20.85 50.77
C GLU A 147 24.12 -21.84 51.81
N GLU A 148 24.99 -22.56 52.52
CA GLU A 148 24.60 -23.53 53.55
C GLU A 148 23.97 -22.88 54.78
N THR A 149 24.12 -21.55 54.95
CA THR A 149 23.51 -20.78 56.04
C THR A 149 22.13 -20.24 55.67
N ARG A 150 21.63 -20.61 54.48
CA ARG A 150 20.34 -20.19 53.93
C ARG A 150 19.36 -21.36 53.93
N THR A 151 18.19 -21.13 54.51
CA THR A 151 17.09 -22.10 54.53
C THR A 151 15.98 -21.60 53.60
N PRO A 152 15.68 -22.31 52.50
CA PRO A 152 14.55 -21.99 51.64
C PRO A 152 13.23 -22.04 52.41
N PHE A 153 12.41 -21.02 52.25
CA PHE A 153 11.08 -20.90 52.86
C PHE A 153 10.04 -20.38 51.85
N ALA A 154 10.23 -20.72 50.58
CA ALA A 154 9.43 -20.19 49.49
C ALA A 154 7.99 -20.76 49.48
N PRO A 155 6.99 -19.94 49.10
CA PRO A 155 5.63 -20.42 48.84
C PRO A 155 5.61 -21.38 47.62
N PRO A 156 4.53 -22.16 47.43
CA PRO A 156 4.40 -23.00 46.25
C PRO A 156 4.36 -22.18 44.94
N PRO A 157 4.64 -22.81 43.79
CA PRO A 157 4.42 -22.18 42.49
C PRO A 157 2.98 -21.66 42.34
N ASP A 158 2.81 -20.54 41.64
CA ASP A 158 1.52 -19.88 41.39
C ASP A 158 0.71 -19.53 42.66
N TRP A 159 1.41 -19.31 43.77
CA TRP A 159 0.81 -18.90 45.03
C TRP A 159 0.00 -17.60 44.88
N ASP A 160 -1.24 -17.65 45.34
CA ASP A 160 -2.24 -16.59 45.24
C ASP A 160 -2.27 -15.66 46.47
N GLY A 161 -1.42 -15.94 47.47
CA GLY A 161 -1.34 -15.20 48.72
C GLY A 161 -2.06 -15.88 49.90
N ALA A 162 -2.73 -17.02 49.68
CA ALA A 162 -3.36 -17.79 50.76
C ALA A 162 -2.33 -18.21 51.83
N CYS A 163 -2.81 -18.52 53.04
CA CYS A 163 -1.92 -19.03 54.08
C CYS A 163 -1.23 -20.33 53.63
N VAL A 164 0.10 -20.34 53.67
CA VAL A 164 0.91 -21.52 53.35
C VAL A 164 1.99 -21.73 54.41
N SER A 165 2.31 -23.00 54.69
CA SER A 165 3.40 -23.39 55.59
C SER A 165 4.41 -24.23 54.80
N PRO A 166 5.43 -23.59 54.18
CA PRO A 166 6.47 -24.31 53.43
C PRO A 166 7.36 -25.20 54.32
N GLY A 167 7.41 -24.90 55.63
CA GLY A 167 8.21 -25.61 56.61
C GLY A 167 8.22 -24.88 57.95
N TRP A 168 9.27 -25.11 58.74
CA TRP A 168 9.52 -24.44 60.02
C TRP A 168 10.95 -23.95 60.09
N VAL A 169 11.16 -22.67 60.43
CA VAL A 169 12.47 -22.10 60.76
C VAL A 169 12.44 -21.67 62.22
N GLY A 170 13.19 -22.38 63.05
CA GLY A 170 13.22 -22.16 64.50
C GLY A 170 14.03 -20.92 64.92
N PRO A 171 13.89 -20.49 66.18
CA PRO A 171 14.60 -19.32 66.72
C PRO A 171 16.12 -19.40 66.61
N GLU A 172 16.69 -20.59 66.75
CA GLU A 172 18.12 -20.84 66.61
C GLU A 172 18.64 -20.82 65.15
N GLN A 173 17.73 -20.82 64.18
CA GLN A 173 18.03 -20.85 62.74
C GLN A 173 17.67 -19.55 62.03
N LEU A 174 16.92 -18.66 62.69
CA LEU A 174 16.45 -17.40 62.10
C LEU A 174 17.25 -16.21 62.65
N GLY A 175 18.14 -15.68 61.82
CA GLY A 175 18.75 -14.37 62.01
C GLY A 175 18.03 -13.28 61.24
N SER A 176 17.72 -13.57 59.98
CA SER A 176 17.02 -12.65 59.09
C SER A 176 16.31 -13.44 58.02
N PHE A 177 15.40 -12.82 57.27
CA PHE A 177 14.83 -13.44 56.09
C PHE A 177 14.62 -12.43 54.96
N ALA A 178 14.90 -12.88 53.75
CA ALA A 178 14.71 -12.13 52.52
C ALA A 178 13.41 -12.57 51.85
N ILE A 179 12.59 -11.61 51.47
CA ILE A 179 11.45 -11.83 50.58
C ILE A 179 11.83 -11.25 49.22
N GLY A 180 11.75 -12.10 48.19
CA GLY A 180 12.01 -11.70 46.81
C GLY A 180 11.01 -10.64 46.32
N PRO A 181 11.24 -10.07 45.13
CA PRO A 181 10.42 -9.00 44.62
C PRO A 181 9.04 -9.46 44.18
N THR A 182 8.07 -8.54 44.18
CA THR A 182 6.89 -8.68 43.34
C THR A 182 7.29 -8.55 41.87
N ARG A 183 6.64 -9.32 40.99
CA ARG A 183 6.99 -9.38 39.57
C ARG A 183 5.84 -8.92 38.70
N GLN A 184 6.19 -8.34 37.56
CA GLN A 184 5.29 -8.09 36.46
C GLN A 184 5.53 -9.18 35.41
N LEU A 185 4.47 -9.94 35.10
CA LEU A 185 4.53 -10.93 34.05
C LEU A 185 4.34 -10.26 32.68
N PRO A 186 5.13 -10.67 31.67
CA PRO A 186 5.06 -10.09 30.33
C PRO A 186 3.78 -10.50 29.62
N CYS A 187 3.41 -9.72 28.62
CA CYS A 187 2.36 -10.10 27.68
C CYS A 187 2.88 -11.06 26.62
N THR A 188 1.97 -11.83 26.05
CA THR A 188 2.21 -12.72 24.92
C THR A 188 1.43 -12.22 23.70
N PRO A 189 2.04 -12.23 22.50
CA PRO A 189 1.37 -11.80 21.28
C PRO A 189 0.27 -12.79 20.90
N VAL A 190 -0.84 -12.27 20.42
CA VAL A 190 -1.99 -12.99 19.88
C VAL A 190 -2.21 -12.49 18.45
N VAL A 191 -2.30 -13.42 17.51
CA VAL A 191 -2.59 -13.13 16.11
C VAL A 191 -4.11 -13.24 15.95
N GLU A 192 -4.80 -12.14 15.69
CA GLU A 192 -6.20 -12.21 15.25
C GLU A 192 -6.22 -12.67 13.79
N GLU A 193 -7.09 -13.62 13.46
CA GLU A 193 -7.11 -14.27 12.14
C GLU A 193 -7.16 -13.24 11.00
N ALA A 194 -6.23 -13.38 10.06
CA ALA A 194 -6.23 -12.57 8.85
C ALA A 194 -7.46 -12.90 7.99
N PRO A 195 -8.05 -11.93 7.27
CA PRO A 195 -9.12 -12.22 6.33
C PRO A 195 -8.63 -13.20 5.26
N VAL A 196 -9.49 -14.16 4.91
CA VAL A 196 -9.19 -15.18 3.90
C VAL A 196 -8.84 -14.51 2.56
N PRO A 197 -7.71 -14.86 1.93
CA PRO A 197 -7.38 -14.37 0.60
C PRO A 197 -8.54 -14.70 -0.36
N ARG A 198 -9.08 -13.67 -1.03
CA ARG A 198 -9.99 -13.90 -2.16
C ARG A 198 -9.16 -14.45 -3.32
N ASP A 199 -9.78 -15.33 -4.12
CA ASP A 199 -9.17 -15.96 -5.31
C ASP A 199 -8.33 -14.94 -6.07
N ALA A 200 -7.08 -15.30 -6.41
CA ALA A 200 -6.20 -14.43 -7.18
C ALA A 200 -6.84 -14.11 -8.54
N PRO A 201 -7.29 -12.87 -8.84
CA PRO A 201 -7.72 -12.55 -10.18
C PRO A 201 -6.55 -12.68 -11.16
N ALA A 202 -6.94 -12.84 -12.43
CA ALA A 202 -6.03 -12.95 -13.56
C ALA A 202 -4.93 -11.88 -13.53
N VAL A 203 -3.72 -12.29 -13.87
CA VAL A 203 -2.57 -11.39 -13.98
C VAL A 203 -2.86 -10.34 -15.05
N GLU A 204 -3.06 -9.10 -14.61
CA GLU A 204 -3.23 -7.94 -15.49
C GLU A 204 -1.86 -7.42 -15.91
N VAL A 205 -1.72 -7.00 -17.16
CA VAL A 205 -0.49 -6.41 -17.71
C VAL A 205 -0.83 -5.06 -18.35
N ALA A 206 0.13 -4.15 -18.29
CA ALA A 206 0.17 -2.95 -19.12
C ALA A 206 1.23 -3.12 -20.21
N VAL A 207 0.84 -2.84 -21.45
CA VAL A 207 1.74 -2.73 -22.60
C VAL A 207 1.73 -1.27 -23.03
N ALA A 208 2.90 -0.62 -23.03
CA ALA A 208 3.07 0.74 -23.52
C ALA A 208 3.91 0.75 -24.79
N CYS A 209 3.35 1.28 -25.87
CA CYS A 209 4.00 1.41 -27.16
C CYS A 209 4.48 2.85 -27.37
N LYS A 210 5.69 2.99 -27.91
CA LYS A 210 6.23 4.30 -28.29
C LYS A 210 5.34 4.92 -29.36
N SER A 211 5.21 6.24 -29.31
CA SER A 211 4.46 7.02 -30.28
C SER A 211 5.37 7.98 -31.04
N SER A 212 5.00 8.27 -32.29
CA SER A 212 5.63 9.34 -33.07
C SER A 212 5.04 10.68 -32.64
N VAL A 213 5.81 11.46 -31.87
CA VAL A 213 5.35 12.76 -31.32
C VAL A 213 6.03 13.94 -31.98
N VAL A 214 5.27 14.98 -32.33
CA VAL A 214 5.81 16.23 -32.91
C VAL A 214 5.16 17.46 -32.26
N ALA A 215 5.97 18.34 -31.68
CA ALA A 215 5.48 19.50 -30.92
C ALA A 215 4.91 20.65 -31.78
N SER A 216 5.33 20.76 -33.05
CA SER A 216 5.01 21.91 -33.91
C SER A 216 3.76 21.75 -34.77
N LEU A 217 3.07 20.61 -34.70
CA LEU A 217 1.91 20.33 -35.54
C LEU A 217 0.58 20.64 -34.85
N CYS A 218 0.58 20.88 -33.55
CA CYS A 218 -0.61 21.25 -32.80
C CYS A 218 -0.82 22.75 -32.77
N LYS A 219 -2.10 23.16 -32.78
CA LYS A 219 -2.49 24.57 -32.79
C LYS A 219 -2.07 25.32 -31.53
N MET A 220 -2.07 24.63 -30.38
CA MET A 220 -1.79 25.25 -29.08
C MET A 220 -0.37 24.94 -28.61
N PRO A 221 0.26 25.87 -27.87
CA PRO A 221 1.54 25.59 -27.21
C PRO A 221 1.39 24.49 -26.16
N ARG A 222 2.49 23.77 -25.88
CA ARG A 222 2.54 22.65 -24.92
C ARG A 222 1.65 21.47 -25.28
N GLN A 223 1.50 21.22 -26.57
CA GLN A 223 0.87 20.03 -27.10
C GLN A 223 1.86 19.26 -27.96
N LEU A 224 1.64 17.95 -28.01
CA LEU A 224 2.37 17.03 -28.85
C LEU A 224 1.38 16.37 -29.80
N CYS A 225 1.69 16.41 -31.09
CA CYS A 225 0.93 15.67 -32.09
C CYS A 225 1.37 14.21 -32.05
N MET A 226 0.48 13.31 -31.65
CA MET A 226 0.65 11.87 -31.80
C MET A 226 0.19 11.46 -33.20
N ILE A 227 1.13 11.37 -34.14
CA ILE A 227 0.84 11.19 -35.57
C ILE A 227 0.13 9.85 -35.81
N TYR A 228 -0.94 9.89 -36.59
CA TYR A 228 -1.86 8.83 -36.99
C TYR A 228 -2.73 8.24 -35.87
N GLN A 229 -2.62 8.75 -34.64
CA GLN A 229 -3.29 8.19 -33.46
C GLN A 229 -4.56 8.94 -33.07
N GLN A 230 -5.43 9.18 -34.06
CA GLN A 230 -6.79 9.67 -33.82
C GLN A 230 -7.59 8.66 -33.00
N GLN A 231 -8.51 9.14 -32.15
CA GLN A 231 -9.23 8.26 -31.22
C GLN A 231 -10.01 7.16 -31.93
N ASP A 232 -10.71 7.51 -33.00
CA ASP A 232 -11.56 6.59 -33.77
C ASP A 232 -10.75 5.56 -34.56
N HIS A 233 -9.43 5.75 -34.66
CA HIS A 233 -8.52 4.83 -35.34
C HIS A 233 -7.79 3.90 -34.37
N LEU A 234 -7.92 4.10 -33.05
CA LEU A 234 -7.33 3.22 -32.06
C LEU A 234 -8.15 1.93 -31.91
N PRO A 235 -7.51 0.75 -31.92
CA PRO A 235 -8.20 -0.49 -31.54
C PRO A 235 -8.73 -0.41 -30.11
N GLU A 236 -9.75 -1.22 -29.82
CA GLU A 236 -10.38 -1.26 -28.50
C GLU A 236 -9.35 -1.54 -27.39
N GLY A 237 -9.46 -0.81 -26.28
CA GLY A 237 -8.59 -0.97 -25.12
C GLY A 237 -7.33 -0.11 -25.12
N TRP A 238 -6.94 0.48 -26.26
CA TRP A 238 -5.81 1.41 -26.32
C TRP A 238 -6.18 2.82 -25.87
N ARG A 239 -5.24 3.46 -25.19
CA ARG A 239 -5.43 4.79 -24.58
C ARG A 239 -4.17 5.65 -24.75
N HIS A 240 -4.36 6.96 -24.90
CA HIS A 240 -3.26 7.93 -24.82
C HIS A 240 -2.88 8.16 -23.36
N CYS A 241 -1.66 7.78 -23.00
CA CYS A 241 -1.20 7.79 -21.63
C CYS A 241 0.24 8.28 -21.52
N VAL A 242 0.64 8.54 -20.29
CA VAL A 242 1.99 8.89 -19.90
C VAL A 242 2.42 7.97 -18.78
N ARG A 243 3.70 7.63 -18.79
CA ARG A 243 4.32 6.71 -17.84
C ARG A 243 5.45 7.40 -17.11
N ALA A 244 5.61 7.13 -15.82
CA ALA A 244 6.74 7.58 -15.03
C ALA A 244 7.29 6.39 -14.23
N ASP A 245 8.61 6.38 -14.02
CA ASP A 245 9.22 5.40 -13.13
C ASP A 245 8.88 5.76 -11.67
N GLY A 246 8.46 4.77 -10.88
CA GLY A 246 8.03 4.91 -9.48
C GLY A 246 6.57 4.50 -9.23
N LYS A 247 6.27 4.16 -7.98
CA LYS A 247 4.94 3.68 -7.51
C LYS A 247 4.02 4.76 -6.92
N ASP A 248 4.60 5.89 -6.50
CA ASP A 248 3.90 6.97 -5.77
C ASP A 248 3.82 8.28 -6.56
N ILE A 249 3.90 8.21 -7.90
CA ILE A 249 3.77 9.40 -8.74
C ILE A 249 2.27 9.74 -8.89
N PRO A 250 1.80 10.92 -8.46
CA PRO A 250 0.41 11.30 -8.65
C PRO A 250 0.14 11.64 -10.13
N CYS A 251 -1.03 11.24 -10.62
CA CYS A 251 -1.56 11.73 -11.89
C CYS A 251 -2.01 13.19 -11.75
N GLU A 252 -2.18 13.87 -12.88
CA GLU A 252 -2.64 15.27 -12.87
C GLU A 252 -4.08 15.37 -12.34
N ALA A 253 -4.43 16.52 -11.77
CA ALA A 253 -5.82 16.78 -11.42
C ALA A 253 -6.70 16.80 -12.68
N PRO A 254 -7.96 16.33 -12.62
CA PRO A 254 -8.89 16.45 -13.73
C PRO A 254 -9.02 17.91 -14.20
N ALA A 255 -9.14 18.09 -15.52
CA ALA A 255 -9.37 19.40 -16.09
C ALA A 255 -10.64 20.06 -15.50
N ALA A 256 -10.60 21.38 -15.31
CA ALA A 256 -11.74 22.12 -14.79
C ALA A 256 -12.97 21.97 -15.73
N PRO A 257 -14.21 21.94 -15.19
CA PRO A 257 -15.40 21.88 -16.01
C PRO A 257 -15.43 22.99 -17.07
N GLY A 258 -15.67 22.63 -18.34
CA GLY A 258 -15.65 23.57 -19.46
C GLY A 258 -14.25 23.90 -20.00
N SER A 259 -13.19 23.32 -19.44
CA SER A 259 -11.88 23.32 -20.07
C SER A 259 -11.94 22.49 -21.36
N PRO A 260 -11.50 23.03 -22.50
CA PRO A 260 -11.43 22.26 -23.75
C PRO A 260 -10.27 21.25 -23.76
N TRP A 261 -9.45 21.19 -22.69
CA TRP A 261 -8.23 20.40 -22.66
C TRP A 261 -8.29 19.33 -21.58
N PRO A 262 -8.18 18.04 -21.94
CA PRO A 262 -8.04 16.97 -20.96
C PRO A 262 -6.63 16.98 -20.33
N THR A 263 -6.51 16.41 -19.13
CA THR A 263 -5.24 16.17 -18.43
C THR A 263 -5.08 14.68 -18.20
N TYR A 264 -3.85 14.20 -17.99
CA TYR A 264 -3.59 12.78 -17.68
C TYR A 264 -4.01 12.47 -16.24
N SER A 265 -5.31 12.41 -16.01
CA SER A 265 -5.94 12.37 -14.67
C SER A 265 -6.43 10.99 -14.27
N GLU A 266 -6.61 10.07 -15.23
CA GLU A 266 -7.02 8.71 -14.92
C GLU A 266 -5.80 7.83 -14.61
N LYS A 267 -5.63 7.46 -13.33
CA LYS A 267 -4.60 6.50 -12.91
C LYS A 267 -5.03 5.08 -13.27
N LEU A 268 -4.29 4.41 -14.14
CA LEU A 268 -4.53 2.98 -14.44
C LEU A 268 -3.98 2.07 -13.34
N GLY A 269 -2.87 2.46 -12.72
CA GLY A 269 -2.25 1.67 -11.66
C GLY A 269 -0.74 1.81 -11.64
N VAL A 270 -0.11 0.93 -10.85
CA VAL A 270 1.34 0.73 -10.79
C VAL A 270 1.63 -0.66 -11.34
N PHE A 271 2.54 -0.72 -12.30
CA PHE A 271 2.95 -1.95 -12.98
C PHE A 271 4.44 -2.17 -12.78
N TYR A 272 4.87 -3.42 -12.69
CA TYR A 272 6.24 -3.82 -12.38
C TYR A 272 6.85 -4.56 -13.57
N THR A 273 8.10 -4.29 -13.92
CA THR A 273 8.80 -5.02 -14.99
C THR A 273 9.13 -6.45 -14.61
N ALA A 274 9.15 -6.75 -13.32
CA ALA A 274 9.28 -8.10 -12.79
C ALA A 274 8.45 -8.22 -11.51
N VAL A 275 7.58 -9.23 -11.45
CA VAL A 275 6.84 -9.56 -10.23
C VAL A 275 7.69 -10.55 -9.43
N ASN A 276 8.32 -10.05 -8.37
CA ASN A 276 8.97 -10.87 -7.37
C ASN A 276 8.40 -10.43 -6.03
N ASP A 277 7.29 -11.06 -5.66
CA ASP A 277 6.52 -10.67 -4.49
C ASP A 277 7.27 -11.06 -3.22
N SER A 278 7.93 -10.06 -2.63
CA SER A 278 8.63 -10.17 -1.35
C SER A 278 7.79 -9.66 -0.19
N ARG A 279 6.49 -9.40 -0.43
CA ARG A 279 5.61 -8.86 0.59
C ARG A 279 5.37 -9.92 1.66
N GLU A 280 5.75 -9.59 2.89
CA GLU A 280 5.55 -10.43 4.07
C GLU A 280 4.94 -9.62 5.19
N CYS A 281 4.31 -10.30 6.16
CA CYS A 281 3.78 -9.64 7.34
C CYS A 281 4.84 -9.63 8.44
N MET A 282 5.11 -8.46 9.00
CA MET A 282 5.99 -8.34 10.16
C MET A 282 5.40 -9.18 11.32
N PRO A 283 6.20 -10.03 12.00
CA PRO A 283 5.69 -10.90 13.05
C PRO A 283 5.12 -10.08 14.22
N CYS A 284 4.03 -10.57 14.82
CA CYS A 284 3.44 -9.93 15.99
C CYS A 284 4.35 -10.04 17.22
N SER A 285 4.48 -8.94 17.95
CA SER A 285 5.20 -8.86 19.23
C SER A 285 4.47 -7.93 20.20
N CYS A 286 4.82 -8.00 21.48
CA CYS A 286 4.26 -7.14 22.53
C CYS A 286 5.38 -6.38 23.21
N LYS A 287 5.20 -5.07 23.35
CA LYS A 287 6.08 -4.26 24.19
C LYS A 287 5.88 -4.61 25.68
N PRO A 288 6.91 -4.42 26.52
CA PRO A 288 6.77 -4.53 27.96
C PRO A 288 5.61 -3.66 28.48
N PRO A 289 4.87 -4.09 29.50
CA PRO A 289 3.67 -3.37 29.89
C PRO A 289 4.00 -2.03 30.56
N GLU A 290 3.35 -0.97 30.09
CA GLU A 290 3.54 0.40 30.57
C GLU A 290 2.74 0.66 31.85
N MET A 291 3.23 1.61 32.68
CA MET A 291 2.55 2.09 33.89
C MET A 291 2.20 1.01 34.92
N SER A 292 2.95 -0.09 34.95
CA SER A 292 2.72 -1.18 35.89
C SER A 292 3.20 -0.85 37.30
N GLN A 293 2.36 -1.15 38.30
CA GLN A 293 2.68 -1.08 39.72
C GLN A 293 2.19 -2.38 40.38
N CYS A 294 3.15 -3.17 40.87
CA CYS A 294 2.88 -4.39 41.62
C CYS A 294 3.53 -4.23 42.99
N GLU A 295 2.72 -4.24 44.04
CA GLU A 295 3.17 -4.09 45.43
C GLU A 295 2.29 -4.97 46.32
N ALA A 296 2.91 -5.80 47.15
CA ALA A 296 2.20 -6.76 47.98
C ALA A 296 2.61 -6.61 49.45
N ALA A 297 1.66 -6.77 50.36
CA ALA A 297 1.93 -6.98 51.77
C ALA A 297 2.15 -8.47 52.00
N VAL A 298 3.36 -8.87 52.38
CA VAL A 298 3.67 -10.23 52.80
C VAL A 298 3.72 -10.26 54.32
N SER A 299 2.99 -11.21 54.91
CA SER A 299 2.97 -11.44 56.35
C SER A 299 3.59 -12.79 56.67
N ALA A 300 4.46 -12.81 57.67
CA ALA A 300 5.01 -14.02 58.25
C ALA A 300 4.38 -14.27 59.62
N TYR A 301 4.28 -15.55 59.99
CA TYR A 301 3.65 -15.99 61.24
C TYR A 301 4.53 -17.01 61.95
N ARG A 302 4.41 -17.05 63.28
CA ARG A 302 5.13 -17.95 64.18
C ARG A 302 4.55 -19.35 64.22
N ASP A 303 3.38 -19.58 63.65
CA ASP A 303 2.72 -20.88 63.60
C ASP A 303 2.53 -21.33 62.15
N SER A 304 2.05 -22.55 61.93
CA SER A 304 1.77 -23.09 60.60
C SER A 304 0.38 -22.72 60.04
N ALA A 305 -0.48 -22.08 60.84
CA ALA A 305 -1.87 -21.77 60.50
C ALA A 305 -2.15 -20.27 60.33
N CYS A 306 -1.10 -19.46 60.12
CA CYS A 306 -1.18 -18.00 59.97
C CYS A 306 -2.00 -17.29 61.06
N SER A 307 -1.90 -17.75 62.31
CA SER A 307 -2.68 -17.24 63.43
C SER A 307 -1.84 -16.39 64.40
N GLU A 308 -0.55 -16.72 64.55
CA GLU A 308 0.39 -16.00 65.41
C GLU A 308 1.23 -15.03 64.58
N TRP A 309 0.69 -13.83 64.35
CA TRP A 309 1.34 -12.81 63.53
C TRP A 309 2.74 -12.47 64.04
N LEU A 310 3.73 -12.54 63.16
CA LEU A 310 5.11 -12.14 63.44
C LEU A 310 5.39 -10.73 62.91
N VAL A 311 5.18 -10.54 61.60
CA VAL A 311 5.48 -9.27 60.92
C VAL A 311 4.71 -9.20 59.59
N GLY A 312 4.35 -8.00 59.15
CA GLY A 312 3.74 -7.71 57.86
C GLY A 312 4.47 -6.55 57.18
N ILE A 313 4.87 -6.74 55.93
CA ILE A 313 5.83 -5.87 55.24
C ILE A 313 5.37 -5.63 53.81
N SER A 314 5.49 -4.39 53.34
CA SER A 314 5.30 -4.09 51.93
C SER A 314 6.52 -4.51 51.12
N VAL A 315 6.29 -5.30 50.08
CA VAL A 315 7.31 -5.84 49.19
C VAL A 315 7.21 -5.17 47.81
N PRO A 316 8.17 -4.29 47.48
CA PRO A 316 8.25 -3.65 46.17
C PRO A 316 8.97 -4.56 45.15
N ARG A 317 9.36 -3.99 44.01
CA ARG A 317 10.00 -4.71 42.89
C ARG A 317 11.46 -5.08 43.12
N GLU A 318 12.05 -4.59 44.19
CA GLU A 318 13.43 -4.86 44.60
C GLU A 318 13.52 -5.98 45.64
N GLY A 319 12.38 -6.39 46.23
CA GLY A 319 12.34 -7.29 47.38
C GLY A 319 12.66 -6.57 48.69
N VAL A 320 12.64 -7.30 49.80
CA VAL A 320 12.90 -6.76 51.15
C VAL A 320 13.72 -7.72 51.99
N CYS A 321 14.60 -7.15 52.80
CA CYS A 321 15.29 -7.85 53.88
C CYS A 321 14.65 -7.52 55.23
N VAL A 322 14.47 -8.54 56.07
CA VAL A 322 13.81 -8.43 57.37
C VAL A 322 14.71 -9.00 58.45
N ASP A 323 14.93 -8.21 59.49
CA ASP A 323 15.59 -8.61 60.73
C ASP A 323 14.53 -8.73 61.84
N PRO A 324 14.01 -9.94 62.12
CA PRO A 324 12.98 -10.12 63.14
C PRO A 324 13.56 -10.01 64.55
N ALA A 325 12.69 -9.84 65.55
CA ALA A 325 13.13 -9.79 66.95
C ALA A 325 13.90 -11.06 67.35
N SER A 326 14.87 -10.90 68.26
CA SER A 326 15.61 -12.02 68.85
C SER A 326 14.63 -13.00 69.50
N ASP A 327 14.67 -14.28 69.09
CA ASP A 327 13.73 -15.37 69.42
C ASP A 327 12.59 -15.68 68.42
N ALA A 328 12.53 -14.95 67.31
CA ALA A 328 11.49 -15.18 66.31
C ALA A 328 11.63 -16.53 65.60
N ALA A 329 10.50 -17.12 65.24
CA ALA A 329 10.41 -18.29 64.37
C ALA A 329 9.40 -18.02 63.26
N ILE A 330 9.57 -18.69 62.11
CA ILE A 330 8.63 -18.59 60.99
C ILE A 330 8.08 -19.98 60.69
N GLY A 331 6.76 -20.10 60.74
CA GLY A 331 6.02 -21.32 60.42
C GLY A 331 5.09 -21.20 59.23
N SER A 332 4.67 -19.98 58.85
CA SER A 332 3.82 -19.78 57.68
C SER A 332 3.91 -18.36 57.10
N LEU A 333 3.42 -18.22 55.87
CA LEU A 333 3.35 -16.98 55.10
C LEU A 333 1.93 -16.76 54.58
N SER A 334 1.52 -15.51 54.49
CA SER A 334 0.37 -15.06 53.70
C SER A 334 0.75 -13.81 52.91
N ALA A 335 0.08 -13.52 51.80
CA ALA A 335 0.27 -12.27 51.08
C ALA A 335 -1.05 -11.69 50.59
N THR A 336 -1.08 -10.37 50.49
CA THR A 336 -2.20 -9.62 49.93
C THR A 336 -1.67 -8.50 49.06
N TRP A 337 -2.40 -8.13 48.01
CA TRP A 337 -2.00 -7.02 47.15
C TRP A 337 -2.27 -5.68 47.84
N ILE A 338 -1.25 -4.82 47.90
CA ILE A 338 -1.42 -3.39 48.22
C ILE A 338 -1.79 -2.65 46.94
N VAL A 339 -1.04 -2.90 45.86
CA VAL A 339 -1.29 -2.40 44.51
C VAL A 339 -1.16 -3.55 43.52
N ASN A 340 -2.21 -3.80 42.75
CA ASN A 340 -2.23 -4.78 41.67
C ASN A 340 -2.67 -4.09 40.37
N VAL A 341 -1.75 -3.31 39.80
CA VAL A 341 -1.95 -2.60 38.54
C VAL A 341 -0.92 -3.14 37.54
N PRO A 342 -1.22 -4.23 36.81
CA PRO A 342 -0.23 -4.88 35.95
C PRO A 342 0.15 -4.07 34.69
N GLY A 343 -0.60 -3.02 34.38
CA GLY A 343 -0.39 -2.14 33.23
C GLY A 343 -1.08 -2.64 31.97
N THR A 344 -0.64 -2.12 30.81
CA THR A 344 -1.14 -2.51 29.49
C THR A 344 0.02 -2.73 28.53
N CYS A 345 -0.10 -3.71 27.63
CA CYS A 345 0.87 -3.93 26.56
C CYS A 345 0.39 -3.33 25.26
N THR A 346 1.33 -2.73 24.54
CA THR A 346 1.11 -2.22 23.18
C THR A 346 1.57 -3.30 22.19
N PRO A 347 0.68 -3.80 21.32
CA PRO A 347 1.05 -4.73 20.26
C PRO A 347 1.87 -4.02 19.17
N GLU A 348 2.78 -4.76 18.55
CA GLU A 348 3.54 -4.36 17.37
C GLU A 348 3.55 -5.50 16.34
N GLY A 349 3.86 -5.19 15.09
CA GLY A 349 3.79 -6.17 13.99
C GLY A 349 2.53 -6.01 13.15
N GLY A 350 2.25 -7.01 12.30
CA GLY A 350 1.02 -7.04 11.50
C GLY A 350 0.99 -5.99 10.40
N THR A 351 2.12 -5.34 10.12
CA THR A 351 2.27 -4.42 8.99
C THR A 351 2.90 -5.14 7.81
N PRO A 352 2.42 -4.92 6.57
CA PRO A 352 3.06 -5.44 5.38
C PRO A 352 4.44 -4.78 5.21
N VAL A 353 5.45 -5.60 4.94
CA VAL A 353 6.82 -5.19 4.59
C VAL A 353 7.22 -5.83 3.28
N GLY A 354 8.23 -5.29 2.61
CA GLY A 354 8.68 -5.79 1.31
C GLY A 354 8.01 -5.09 0.13
N GLU A 355 8.37 -5.52 -1.08
CA GLU A 355 7.94 -4.93 -2.33
C GLU A 355 7.24 -5.98 -3.21
N PRO A 356 6.17 -5.61 -3.94
CA PRO A 356 5.47 -6.54 -4.83
C PRO A 356 6.27 -6.88 -6.11
N GLY A 357 7.32 -6.12 -6.42
CA GLY A 357 8.15 -6.33 -7.60
C GLY A 357 9.17 -5.23 -7.85
N GLU A 358 9.89 -5.36 -8.95
CA GLU A 358 10.94 -4.44 -9.40
C GLU A 358 10.49 -3.59 -10.59
N GLY A 359 11.15 -2.44 -10.79
CA GLY A 359 10.89 -1.57 -11.93
C GLY A 359 9.46 -1.02 -11.96
N ALA A 360 8.98 -0.52 -10.81
CA ALA A 360 7.65 0.07 -10.69
C ALA A 360 7.50 1.25 -11.67
N ALA A 361 6.37 1.29 -12.37
CA ALA A 361 5.99 2.40 -13.23
C ALA A 361 4.53 2.78 -12.99
N THR A 362 4.28 4.07 -12.82
CA THR A 362 2.93 4.62 -12.73
C THR A 362 2.45 5.04 -14.11
N ILE A 363 1.22 4.66 -14.46
CA ILE A 363 0.59 5.02 -15.73
C ILE A 363 -0.64 5.89 -15.48
N CYS A 364 -0.67 7.05 -16.15
CA CYS A 364 -1.76 8.01 -16.12
C CYS A 364 -2.27 8.26 -17.55
N CYS A 365 -3.57 8.26 -17.77
CA CYS A 365 -4.17 8.39 -19.09
C CYS A 365 -5.08 9.60 -19.21
N LEU A 366 -5.27 10.06 -20.44
CA LEU A 366 -6.36 10.98 -20.74
C LEU A 366 -7.70 10.28 -20.48
N PRO A 367 -8.74 11.00 -20.02
CA PRO A 367 -10.07 10.43 -19.82
C PRO A 367 -10.60 9.77 -21.09
N ARG A 368 -11.39 8.70 -20.94
CA ARG A 368 -12.09 8.13 -22.10
C ARG A 368 -13.13 9.13 -22.60
N GLU A 369 -13.07 9.45 -23.88
CA GLU A 369 -14.17 10.17 -24.55
C GLU A 369 -15.39 9.24 -24.57
N ARG A 370 -16.55 9.77 -24.18
CA ARG A 370 -17.81 9.02 -24.08
C ARG A 370 -18.60 9.08 -25.36
#